data_AF-A0A9Q9XIA2-F1
#
_entry.id   AF-A0A9Q9XIA2-F1
#
_cell.length_a   1.000
_cell.length_b   1.000
_cell.length_c   1.000
_cell.angle_alpha   90.00
_cell.angle_beta   90.00
_cell.angle_gamma   90.00
#
_symmetry.space_group_name_H-M   'P 1'
#
loop_
_entity.id
_entity.type
_entity.pdbx_description
1 polymer ?
#
loop_
_entity_poly.entity_id
_entity_poly.type
_entity_poly.pdbx_seq_one_letter_code
_entity_poly.pdbx_strand_id
1 'polypeptide(L)'
;MIQNKIQLIFFLAGILSKASCDLDRIVLIKEPKTWIKAKSYCREKYMDLATVQSDEDRAKLKEAADAVNFKSVAWIGFYRDTWRWSYQNMSVSYEMWDSSDPNMLDTEEACVVLVEQTSRWRDRDCTNKYGFICQTA
;
A
#
# COMPACT_ATOMS: atom_id res chain seq x y z
N MET A 1 -5.62 -51.92 45.84
CA MET A 1 -4.29 -51.35 45.52
C MET A 1 -4.40 -50.75 44.14
N ILE A 2 -4.31 -49.43 44.07
CA ILE A 2 -4.64 -48.60 42.91
C ILE A 2 -3.44 -48.61 41.95
N GLN A 3 -3.65 -48.87 40.66
CA GLN A 3 -2.73 -48.43 39.61
C GLN A 3 -3.48 -47.57 38.60
N ASN A 4 -3.43 -46.26 38.85
CA ASN A 4 -3.63 -45.21 37.85
C ASN A 4 -2.44 -45.22 36.90
N LYS A 5 -2.69 -45.46 35.61
CA LYS A 5 -1.74 -45.12 34.54
C LYS A 5 -2.44 -44.18 33.57
N ILE A 6 -2.52 -42.91 33.96
CA ILE A 6 -2.76 -41.80 33.03
C ILE A 6 -1.41 -41.55 32.35
N GLN A 7 -1.22 -42.06 31.14
CA GLN A 7 -0.13 -41.60 30.29
C GLN A 7 -0.64 -40.39 29.50
N LEU A 8 -0.02 -39.25 29.79
CA LEU A 8 -0.30 -37.97 29.15
C LEU A 8 -0.06 -38.06 27.64
N ILE A 9 -1.10 -37.77 26.86
CA ILE A 9 -0.97 -37.49 25.44
C ILE A 9 -0.34 -36.10 25.34
N PHE A 10 0.96 -36.05 25.04
CA PHE A 10 1.59 -34.83 24.54
C PHE A 10 1.07 -34.59 23.12
N PHE A 11 -0.03 -33.84 23.00
CA PHE A 11 -0.28 -33.12 21.77
C PHE A 11 0.86 -32.13 21.63
N LEU A 12 1.88 -32.49 20.87
CA LEU A 12 2.64 -31.48 20.14
C LEU A 12 1.63 -30.88 19.16
N ALA A 13 0.86 -29.92 19.66
CA ALA A 13 0.43 -28.79 18.86
C ALA A 13 1.74 -28.09 18.45
N GLY A 14 2.45 -28.68 17.51
CA GLY A 14 3.31 -27.94 16.61
C GLY A 14 2.34 -27.05 15.86
N ILE A 15 2.05 -25.90 16.49
CA ILE A 15 1.40 -24.77 15.86
C ILE A 15 2.21 -24.64 14.58
N LEU A 16 1.56 -24.90 13.44
CA LEU A 16 2.04 -24.44 12.15
C LEU A 16 2.54 -23.05 12.44
N SER A 17 3.86 -22.81 12.38
CA SER A 17 4.36 -21.46 12.32
C SER A 17 3.64 -20.93 11.10
N LYS A 18 2.50 -20.26 11.33
CA LYS A 18 1.94 -19.35 10.35
C LYS A 18 3.17 -18.55 10.04
N ALA A 19 3.67 -18.71 8.83
CA ALA A 19 4.45 -17.65 8.25
C ALA A 19 3.66 -16.40 8.64
N SER A 20 4.21 -15.61 9.54
CA SER A 20 3.86 -14.21 9.57
C SER A 20 4.29 -13.81 8.17
N CYS A 21 3.40 -13.92 7.18
CA CYS A 21 3.53 -13.11 5.99
C CYS A 21 3.75 -11.74 6.59
N ASP A 22 4.94 -11.21 6.40
CA ASP A 22 5.25 -9.86 6.80
C ASP A 22 4.03 -9.03 6.41
N LEU A 23 3.34 -8.53 7.44
CA LEU A 23 2.18 -7.71 7.18
C LEU A 23 2.79 -6.45 6.63
N ASP A 24 2.82 -6.32 5.29
CA ASP A 24 3.30 -5.14 4.58
C ASP A 24 2.75 -3.92 5.32
N ARG A 25 3.61 -3.25 6.11
CA ARG A 25 3.15 -2.10 6.87
C ARG A 25 3.14 -0.93 5.93
N ILE A 26 2.09 -0.13 6.05
CA ILE A 26 1.90 1.07 5.27
C ILE A 26 2.22 2.27 6.16
N VAL A 27 3.00 3.23 5.66
CA VAL A 27 3.35 4.45 6.38
C VAL A 27 2.97 5.67 5.55
N LEU A 28 2.09 6.53 6.09
CA LEU A 28 1.72 7.79 5.46
C LEU A 28 2.67 8.92 5.91
N ILE A 29 3.27 9.60 4.94
CA ILE A 29 4.12 10.77 5.14
C ILE A 29 3.39 12.02 4.66
N LYS A 30 3.19 12.99 5.55
CA LYS A 30 2.42 14.21 5.26
C LYS A 30 3.25 15.30 4.56
N GLU A 31 4.57 15.21 4.60
CA GLU A 31 5.45 16.22 4.01
C GLU A 31 5.30 16.21 2.47
N PRO A 32 4.85 17.30 1.84
CA PRO A 32 4.45 17.26 0.44
C PRO A 32 5.65 17.20 -0.50
N LYS A 33 5.68 16.20 -1.38
CA LYS A 33 6.75 15.97 -2.38
C LYS A 33 6.18 15.68 -3.76
N THR A 34 6.98 15.92 -4.80
CA THR A 34 6.65 15.43 -6.15
C THR A 34 6.70 13.91 -6.17
N TRP A 35 6.02 13.26 -7.11
CA TRP A 35 5.95 11.79 -7.12
C TRP A 35 7.34 11.14 -7.14
N ILE A 36 8.26 11.66 -7.97
CA ILE A 36 9.65 11.18 -8.03
C ILE A 36 10.35 11.33 -6.67
N LYS A 37 10.21 12.49 -6.00
CA LYS A 37 10.83 12.73 -4.70
C LYS A 37 10.21 11.88 -3.59
N ALA A 38 8.91 11.64 -3.64
CA ALA A 38 8.19 10.74 -2.75
C ALA A 38 8.67 9.29 -2.92
N LYS A 39 8.81 8.81 -4.16
CA LYS A 39 9.41 7.50 -4.48
C LYS A 39 10.82 7.38 -3.92
N SER A 40 11.68 8.36 -4.19
CA SER A 40 13.04 8.36 -3.67
C SER A 40 13.06 8.30 -2.14
N TYR A 41 12.22 9.08 -1.48
CA TYR A 41 12.09 9.05 -0.02
C TYR A 41 11.69 7.66 0.48
N CYS A 42 10.66 7.05 -0.11
CA CYS A 42 10.22 5.72 0.32
C CYS A 42 11.31 4.65 0.10
N ARG A 43 12.08 4.73 -1.00
CA ARG A 43 13.19 3.79 -1.25
C ARG A 43 14.39 4.01 -0.33
N GLU A 44 14.58 5.23 0.17
CA GLU A 44 15.65 5.53 1.13
C GLU A 44 15.30 5.08 2.55
N LYS A 45 14.03 5.20 2.95
CA LYS A 45 13.58 4.97 4.34
C LYS A 45 12.79 3.67 4.56
N TYR A 46 12.22 3.11 3.50
CA TYR A 46 11.32 1.96 3.48
C TYR A 46 11.62 1.10 2.24
N MET A 47 10.62 0.46 1.61
CA MET A 47 10.82 -0.25 0.34
C MET A 47 10.55 0.62 -0.89
N ASP A 48 9.33 1.13 -1.04
CA ASP A 48 8.88 1.93 -2.19
C ASP A 48 7.58 2.67 -1.83
N LEU A 49 7.03 3.44 -2.77
CA LEU A 49 5.63 3.87 -2.70
C LEU A 49 4.71 2.65 -2.68
N ALA A 50 3.59 2.78 -1.98
CA ALA A 50 2.66 1.68 -1.78
C ALA A 50 2.04 1.17 -3.09
N THR A 51 2.01 -0.16 -3.20
CA THR A 51 1.33 -0.94 -4.22
C THR A 51 -0.07 -1.30 -3.74
N VAL A 52 -1.06 -1.26 -4.62
CA VAL A 52 -2.46 -1.59 -4.29
C VAL A 52 -2.98 -2.57 -5.31
N GLN A 53 -3.05 -3.86 -4.96
CA GLN A 53 -3.45 -4.92 -5.88
C GLN A 53 -4.75 -5.62 -5.46
N SER A 54 -5.40 -5.11 -4.41
CA SER A 54 -6.64 -5.65 -3.87
C SER A 54 -7.42 -4.60 -3.07
N ASP A 55 -8.68 -4.92 -2.76
CA ASP A 55 -9.47 -4.13 -1.81
C ASP A 55 -8.87 -4.14 -0.40
N GLU A 56 -8.18 -5.21 0.00
CA GLU A 56 -7.51 -5.31 1.29
C GLU A 56 -6.35 -4.31 1.39
N ASP A 57 -5.53 -4.20 0.34
CA ASP A 57 -4.43 -3.22 0.30
C ASP A 57 -4.99 -1.79 0.37
N ARG A 58 -6.05 -1.52 -0.39
CA ARG A 58 -6.73 -0.22 -0.39
C ARG A 58 -7.29 0.13 0.97
N ALA A 59 -7.86 -0.84 1.69
CA ALA A 59 -8.33 -0.66 3.06
C ALA A 59 -7.17 -0.34 4.02
N LYS A 60 -6.03 -1.06 3.93
CA LYS A 60 -4.83 -0.77 4.73
C LYS A 60 -4.33 0.67 4.54
N LEU A 61 -4.33 1.16 3.30
CA LEU A 61 -3.95 2.55 2.99
C LEU A 61 -4.92 3.56 3.64
N LYS A 62 -6.22 3.28 3.59
CA LYS A 62 -7.25 4.12 4.23
C LYS A 62 -7.09 4.14 5.75
N GLU A 63 -6.87 2.98 6.37
CA GLU A 63 -6.60 2.87 7.81
C GLU A 63 -5.36 3.67 8.23
N ALA A 64 -4.28 3.58 7.46
CA ALA A 64 -3.06 4.36 7.72
C ALA A 64 -3.31 5.88 7.63
N ALA A 65 -4.17 6.32 6.70
CA ALA A 65 -4.56 7.71 6.57
C ALA A 65 -5.44 8.18 7.74
N ASP A 66 -6.42 7.37 8.15
CA ASP A 66 -7.30 7.66 9.28
C ASP A 66 -6.55 7.71 10.61
N ALA A 67 -5.61 6.79 10.83
CA ALA A 67 -4.80 6.71 12.05
C ALA A 67 -4.02 8.00 12.35
N VAL A 68 -3.69 8.77 11.32
CA VAL A 68 -2.99 10.06 11.46
C VAL A 68 -3.90 11.26 11.15
N ASN A 69 -5.22 11.05 11.07
CA ASN A 69 -6.20 12.07 10.70
C ASN A 69 -5.80 12.85 9.42
N PHE A 70 -5.38 12.11 8.40
CA PHE A 70 -5.09 12.69 7.10
C PHE A 70 -6.40 12.96 6.36
N LYS A 71 -6.56 14.17 5.79
CA LYS A 71 -7.78 14.62 5.10
C LYS A 71 -7.43 15.28 3.76
N SER A 72 -6.71 14.53 2.92
CA SER A 72 -6.25 15.00 1.60
C SER A 72 -6.01 13.83 0.65
N VAL A 73 -5.19 14.02 -0.38
CA VAL A 73 -4.74 12.98 -1.31
C VAL A 73 -3.28 12.65 -1.07
N ALA A 74 -2.89 11.39 -1.31
CA ALA A 74 -1.52 10.95 -1.14
C ALA A 74 -1.03 10.14 -2.35
N TRP A 75 0.21 10.34 -2.77
CA TRP A 75 0.83 9.54 -3.82
C TRP A 75 0.89 8.06 -3.44
N ILE A 76 0.60 7.21 -4.42
CA ILE A 76 0.86 5.76 -4.42
C ILE A 76 1.82 5.40 -5.57
N GLY A 77 2.27 4.16 -5.64
CA GLY A 77 3.32 3.73 -6.57
C GLY A 77 2.89 3.60 -8.03
N PHE A 78 1.64 3.90 -8.38
CA PHE A 78 1.12 3.71 -9.73
C PHE A 78 1.40 4.94 -10.63
N TYR A 79 1.93 4.70 -11.83
CA TYR A 79 2.32 5.75 -12.78
C TYR A 79 2.20 5.27 -14.25
N ARG A 80 2.05 6.24 -15.17
CA ARG A 80 1.52 5.99 -16.52
C ARG A 80 2.52 5.74 -17.64
N ASP A 81 3.83 5.88 -17.46
CA ASP A 81 4.80 5.60 -18.55
C ASP A 81 4.52 4.23 -19.22
N THR A 82 4.15 3.24 -18.41
CA THR A 82 3.63 1.94 -18.89
C THR A 82 2.44 1.39 -18.07
N TRP A 83 1.77 2.23 -17.29
CA TRP A 83 0.79 1.83 -16.24
C TRP A 83 1.29 0.68 -15.38
N ARG A 84 2.26 0.98 -14.52
CA ARG A 84 2.92 0.00 -13.64
C ARG A 84 3.11 0.51 -12.24
N TRP A 85 3.31 -0.41 -11.32
CA TRP A 85 3.74 -0.10 -9.97
C TRP A 85 5.24 0.18 -9.94
N SER A 86 5.65 1.19 -9.19
CA SER A 86 7.06 1.55 -9.01
C SER A 86 7.86 0.43 -8.35
N TYR A 87 7.22 -0.31 -7.44
CA TYR A 87 7.82 -1.47 -6.80
C TYR A 87 7.89 -2.63 -7.79
N GLN A 88 9.11 -3.11 -8.05
CA GLN A 88 9.44 -4.22 -8.95
C GLN A 88 8.88 -4.12 -10.38
N ASN A 89 8.41 -2.94 -10.81
CA ASN A 89 7.80 -2.74 -12.12
C ASN A 89 6.59 -3.68 -12.38
N MET A 90 5.81 -3.96 -11.32
CA MET A 90 4.69 -4.90 -11.39
C MET A 90 3.57 -4.39 -12.30
N SER A 91 2.97 -5.30 -13.05
CA SER A 91 1.75 -5.02 -13.81
C SER A 91 0.57 -4.77 -12.87
N VAL A 92 -0.39 -3.96 -13.32
CA VAL A 92 -1.65 -3.74 -12.61
C VAL A 92 -2.58 -4.95 -12.78
N SER A 93 -3.22 -5.39 -11.69
CA SER A 93 -4.30 -6.38 -11.71
C SER A 93 -5.58 -5.92 -10.99
N TYR A 94 -5.53 -4.73 -10.40
CA TYR A 94 -6.62 -4.12 -9.64
C TYR A 94 -6.58 -2.62 -9.88
N GLU A 95 -7.75 -2.02 -10.11
CA GLU A 95 -7.89 -0.59 -10.33
C GLU A 95 -9.14 -0.07 -9.64
N MET A 96 -9.03 1.08 -8.98
CA MET A 96 -10.18 1.74 -8.35
C MET A 96 -10.18 3.25 -8.54
N TRP A 97 -10.28 3.67 -9.80
CA TRP A 97 -10.37 5.08 -10.21
C TRP A 97 -11.59 5.81 -9.69
N ASP A 98 -11.44 7.08 -9.32
CA ASP A 98 -12.57 7.97 -9.03
C ASP A 98 -13.41 8.24 -10.29
N SER A 99 -14.60 8.80 -10.12
CA SER A 99 -15.47 9.06 -11.27
C SER A 99 -14.81 10.07 -12.22
N SER A 100 -14.72 9.68 -13.50
CA SER A 100 -14.07 10.47 -14.55
C SER A 100 -12.53 10.51 -14.49
N ASP A 101 -11.89 9.63 -13.73
CA ASP A 101 -10.46 9.33 -13.84
C ASP A 101 -10.26 7.91 -14.45
N PRO A 102 -9.13 7.61 -15.10
CA PRO A 102 -8.06 8.55 -15.44
C PRO A 102 -8.50 9.53 -16.54
N ASN A 103 -8.21 10.83 -16.37
CA ASN A 103 -8.55 11.88 -17.35
C ASN A 103 -7.34 12.58 -17.96
N MET A 104 -6.13 12.30 -17.48
CA MET A 104 -4.90 12.80 -18.08
C MET A 104 -4.41 11.85 -19.18
N LEU A 105 -5.29 11.27 -19.99
CA LEU A 105 -4.93 10.27 -21.01
C LEU A 105 -4.09 10.84 -22.16
N ASP A 106 -4.16 12.16 -22.40
CA ASP A 106 -3.45 12.84 -23.50
C ASP A 106 -2.04 13.33 -23.12
N THR A 107 -1.61 13.19 -21.86
CA THR A 107 -0.23 13.54 -21.46
C THR A 107 0.78 12.46 -21.87
N GLU A 108 2.08 12.66 -21.65
CA GLU A 108 3.05 11.55 -21.76
C GLU A 108 3.23 10.86 -20.41
N GLU A 109 3.06 11.60 -19.31
CA GLU A 109 3.22 11.11 -17.94
C GLU A 109 2.02 11.49 -17.07
N ALA A 110 1.64 10.57 -16.19
CA ALA A 110 0.68 10.80 -15.11
C ALA A 110 1.05 9.91 -13.92
N CYS A 111 0.78 10.41 -12.71
CA CYS A 111 1.06 9.74 -11.45
C CYS A 111 -0.20 9.65 -10.62
N VAL A 112 -0.33 8.63 -9.76
CA VAL A 112 -1.62 8.34 -9.12
C VAL A 112 -1.61 8.68 -7.64
N VAL A 113 -2.66 9.36 -7.21
CA VAL A 113 -2.96 9.59 -5.79
C VAL A 113 -4.14 8.73 -5.33
N LEU A 114 -4.09 8.28 -4.08
CA LEU A 114 -5.26 7.82 -3.34
C LEU A 114 -5.95 9.01 -2.66
N VAL A 115 -7.26 9.12 -2.85
CA VAL A 115 -8.11 10.11 -2.19
C VAL A 115 -8.61 9.53 -0.88
N GLU A 116 -8.25 10.14 0.26
CA GLU A 116 -8.64 9.59 1.56
C GLU A 116 -10.16 9.49 1.73
N GLN A 117 -10.92 10.50 1.30
CA GLN A 117 -12.37 10.53 1.51
C GLN A 117 -13.11 9.41 0.77
N THR A 118 -12.70 9.08 -0.46
CA THR A 118 -13.39 8.09 -1.31
C THR A 118 -12.70 6.73 -1.32
N SER A 119 -11.45 6.66 -0.85
CA SER A 119 -10.54 5.53 -1.06
C SER A 119 -10.43 5.15 -2.54
N ARG A 120 -10.50 6.12 -3.45
CA ARG A 120 -10.37 5.93 -4.91
C ARG A 120 -9.16 6.67 -5.47
N TRP A 121 -8.81 6.36 -6.70
CA TRP A 121 -7.58 6.82 -7.34
C TRP A 121 -7.85 7.95 -8.30
N ARG A 122 -6.93 8.91 -8.38
CA ARG A 122 -6.97 9.96 -9.39
C ARG A 122 -5.59 10.15 -9.99
N ASP A 123 -5.52 10.37 -11.30
CA ASP A 123 -4.28 10.63 -12.00
C ASP A 123 -3.96 12.13 -11.97
N ARG A 124 -2.72 12.48 -11.69
CA ARG A 124 -2.26 13.84 -11.47
C ARG A 124 -0.93 14.07 -12.14
N ASP A 125 -0.66 15.34 -12.42
CA ASP A 125 0.65 15.78 -12.87
C ASP A 125 1.70 15.39 -11.80
N CYS A 126 2.69 14.59 -12.23
CA CYS A 126 3.73 14.03 -11.37
C CYS A 126 4.57 15.10 -10.62
N THR A 127 4.54 16.36 -11.09
CA THR A 127 5.23 17.51 -10.48
C THR A 127 4.44 18.15 -9.34
N ASN A 128 3.16 17.81 -9.17
CA ASN A 128 2.36 18.26 -8.04
C ASN A 128 2.95 17.76 -6.71
N LYS A 129 2.72 18.49 -5.62
CA LYS A 129 3.25 18.12 -4.30
C LYS A 129 2.12 17.64 -3.39
N TYR A 130 2.19 16.38 -2.99
CA TYR A 130 1.23 15.75 -2.07
C TYR A 130 1.97 14.98 -0.98
N GLY A 131 1.26 14.66 0.10
CA GLY A 131 1.67 13.58 0.98
C GLY A 131 1.78 12.26 0.20
N PHE A 132 2.36 11.24 0.79
CA PHE A 132 2.62 9.99 0.07
C PHE A 132 2.67 8.82 1.02
N ILE A 133 2.40 7.64 0.47
CA ILE A 133 2.30 6.42 1.25
C ILE A 133 3.42 5.48 0.84
N CYS A 134 4.25 5.08 1.80
CA CYS A 134 5.30 4.09 1.61
C CYS A 134 4.85 2.71 2.09
N GLN A 135 5.33 1.66 1.43
CA GLN A 135 5.25 0.27 1.93
C GLN A 135 6.57 -0.13 2.59
N THR A 136 6.50 -0.90 3.67
CA THR A 136 7.64 -1.55 4.31
C THR A 136 7.73 -3.01 3.90
N ALA A 137 8.92 -3.59 4.06
CA ALA A 137 9.13 -5.03 4.01
C ALA A 137 8.41 -5.71 5.19
#